data_AF-A0A7Y7XAP3-F1
#
_entry.id   AF-A0A7Y7XAP3-F1
#
_cell.length_a   1.000
_cell.length_b   1.000
_cell.length_c   1.000
_cell.angle_alpha   90.00
_cell.angle_beta   90.00
_cell.angle_gamma   90.00
#
_symmetry.space_group_name_H-M   'P 1'
#
loop_
_entity.id
_entity.type
_entity.pdbx_description
1 polymer ?
#
loop_
_entity_poly.entity_id
_entity_poly.type
_entity_poly.pdbx_seq_one_letter_code
_entity_poly.pdbx_strand_id
1 'polypeptide(L)'
;MKRIKFLGTRCALAIFMIFQISGCSLFAPKVSLQKVIIDVEPLANSNTPLALDFVAVADPQLLERLKGTPADQWFAQREQFRRDFPQGLNVWSLEVVPGQLVKYASNPLQGEKAEGVLLFAGYSTSGAHRLLLDKQPDIWLKVGAREMRLLDAQGQ
;
A
#
# COMPACT_ATOMS: atom_id res chain seq x y z
N MET A 1 49.64 -50.67 1.84
CA MET A 1 49.66 -49.26 1.37
C MET A 1 48.79 -49.12 0.13
N LYS A 2 47.57 -48.58 0.24
CA LYS A 2 46.69 -48.30 -0.93
C LYS A 2 46.52 -46.80 -1.06
N ARG A 3 46.98 -46.23 -2.19
CA ARG A 3 46.81 -44.82 -2.54
C ARG A 3 45.39 -44.60 -3.04
N ILE A 4 44.60 -43.88 -2.26
CA ILE A 4 43.29 -43.35 -2.68
C ILE A 4 43.58 -42.08 -3.50
N LYS A 5 43.30 -42.13 -4.80
CA LYS A 5 43.41 -40.95 -5.68
C LYS A 5 42.17 -40.07 -5.46
N PHE A 6 42.40 -38.86 -4.94
CA PHE A 6 41.43 -37.77 -4.93
C PHE A 6 41.11 -37.35 -6.37
N LEU A 7 40.07 -37.94 -6.95
CA LEU A 7 39.50 -37.55 -8.23
C LEU A 7 38.03 -37.22 -7.98
N GLY A 8 37.73 -35.95 -7.67
CA GLY A 8 36.35 -35.55 -7.40
C GLY A 8 36.12 -34.06 -7.09
N THR A 9 37.19 -33.28 -6.90
CA THR A 9 37.06 -31.89 -6.43
C THR A 9 36.51 -30.91 -7.47
N ARG A 10 36.48 -31.28 -8.76
CA ARG A 10 36.02 -30.39 -9.85
C ARG A 10 34.50 -30.42 -10.10
N CYS A 11 33.81 -31.51 -9.78
CA CYS A 11 32.34 -31.57 -9.92
C CYS A 11 31.60 -30.95 -8.73
N ALA A 12 32.22 -30.90 -7.55
CA ALA A 12 31.60 -30.36 -6.34
C ALA A 12 31.44 -28.82 -6.36
N LEU A 13 32.27 -28.11 -7.12
CA LEU A 13 32.20 -26.64 -7.20
C LEU A 13 31.01 -26.13 -8.04
N ALA A 14 30.55 -26.90 -9.03
CA ALA A 14 29.47 -26.48 -9.91
C ALA A 14 28.08 -26.56 -9.26
N ILE A 15 27.89 -27.46 -8.28
CA ILE A 15 26.60 -27.68 -7.62
C ILE A 15 26.34 -26.60 -6.54
N PHE A 16 27.39 -26.04 -5.93
CA PHE A 16 27.25 -24.98 -4.91
C PHE A 16 26.87 -23.61 -5.50
N MET A 17 27.05 -23.41 -6.81
CA MET A 17 26.76 -22.13 -7.47
C MET A 17 25.28 -21.99 -7.89
N ILE A 18 24.53 -23.09 -7.92
CA ILE A 18 23.11 -23.09 -8.35
C ILE A 18 22.17 -22.67 -7.21
N PHE A 19 22.61 -22.72 -5.95
CA PHE A 19 21.79 -22.37 -4.78
C PHE A 19 21.80 -20.87 -4.41
N GLN A 20 22.54 -20.03 -5.14
CA GLN A 20 22.64 -18.59 -4.83
C GLN A 20 21.51 -17.74 -5.45
N ILE A 21 20.60 -18.34 -6.21
CA ILE A 21 19.39 -17.65 -6.67
C ILE A 21 18.27 -17.87 -5.66
N SER A 22 18.51 -17.42 -4.42
CA SER A 22 17.45 -17.24 -3.43
C SER A 22 16.60 -16.05 -3.87
N GLY A 23 15.73 -16.26 -4.86
CA GLY A 23 14.74 -15.27 -5.23
C GLY A 23 13.84 -14.98 -4.03
N CYS A 24 13.82 -13.74 -3.55
CA CYS A 24 12.93 -13.25 -2.50
C CYS A 24 11.42 -13.34 -2.85
N SER A 25 11.06 -14.02 -3.95
CA SER A 25 9.69 -14.11 -4.47
C SER A 25 8.75 -14.96 -3.61
N LEU A 26 9.25 -15.79 -2.70
CA LEU A 26 8.39 -16.66 -1.88
C LEU A 26 7.74 -15.96 -0.68
N PHE A 27 8.25 -14.81 -0.26
CA PHE A 27 7.79 -14.09 0.95
C PHE A 27 7.39 -12.65 0.66
N ALA A 28 6.82 -12.39 -0.52
CA ALA A 28 6.32 -11.07 -0.86
C ALA A 28 5.30 -10.58 0.20
N PRO A 29 5.46 -9.35 0.72
CA PRO A 29 4.51 -8.78 1.67
C PRO A 29 3.11 -8.70 1.08
N LYS A 30 2.12 -8.81 1.95
CA LYS A 30 0.70 -8.71 1.59
C LYS A 30 0.01 -7.64 2.41
N VAL A 31 -1.01 -7.04 1.81
CA VAL A 31 -1.91 -6.11 2.50
C VAL A 31 -2.61 -6.83 3.64
N SER A 32 -2.35 -6.40 4.87
CA SER A 32 -3.01 -6.90 6.08
C SER A 32 -4.31 -6.18 6.41
N LEU A 33 -4.58 -5.03 5.76
CA LEU A 33 -5.78 -4.22 5.94
C LEU A 33 -7.05 -5.03 5.65
N GLN A 34 -7.88 -5.18 6.67
CA GLN A 34 -9.13 -5.93 6.67
C GLN A 34 -10.30 -4.99 6.90
N LYS A 35 -10.34 -4.35 8.09
CA LYS A 35 -11.45 -3.48 8.47
C LYS A 35 -11.08 -2.02 8.34
N VAL A 36 -12.00 -1.25 7.77
CA VAL A 36 -11.86 0.19 7.59
C VAL A 36 -13.09 0.88 8.14
N ILE A 37 -12.90 1.72 9.16
CA ILE A 37 -13.90 2.65 9.63
C ILE A 37 -13.53 4.03 9.09
N ILE A 38 -14.48 4.72 8.47
CA ILE A 38 -14.30 6.09 7.98
C ILE A 38 -15.34 6.95 8.69
N ASP A 39 -14.86 7.85 9.54
CA ASP A 39 -15.65 8.85 10.26
C ASP A 39 -15.37 10.21 9.64
N VAL A 40 -16.39 10.78 9.00
CA VAL A 40 -16.30 12.02 8.24
C VAL A 40 -16.98 13.14 9.00
N GLU A 41 -16.23 14.18 9.32
CA GLU A 41 -16.76 15.33 10.05
C GLU A 41 -17.84 16.07 9.25
N PRO A 42 -18.83 16.70 9.89
CA PRO A 42 -19.89 17.45 9.20
C PRO A 42 -19.39 18.60 8.31
N LEU A 43 -18.20 19.14 8.58
CA LEU A 43 -17.57 20.20 7.79
C LEU A 43 -16.36 19.69 6.98
N ALA A 44 -16.24 18.36 6.83
CA ALA A 44 -15.15 17.77 6.07
C ALA A 44 -15.09 18.32 4.64
N ASN A 45 -13.87 18.57 4.16
CA ASN A 45 -13.61 19.15 2.84
C ASN A 45 -14.53 20.34 2.49
N SER A 46 -14.67 21.29 3.42
CA SER A 46 -15.56 22.46 3.26
C SER A 46 -17.04 22.09 3.00
N ASN A 47 -17.53 21.02 3.64
CA ASN A 47 -18.87 20.47 3.45
C ASN A 47 -19.14 20.03 2.00
N THR A 48 -18.16 19.37 1.37
CA THR A 48 -18.29 18.79 0.02
C THR A 48 -17.82 17.33 0.01
N PRO A 49 -18.30 16.51 -0.95
CA PRO A 49 -17.81 15.14 -1.09
C PRO A 49 -16.28 15.07 -1.26
N LEU A 50 -15.68 13.97 -0.80
CA LEU A 50 -14.25 13.75 -0.84
C LEU A 50 -13.93 12.37 -1.42
N ALA A 51 -13.07 12.34 -2.43
CA ALA A 51 -12.53 11.10 -2.98
C ALA A 51 -11.41 10.56 -2.08
N LEU A 52 -11.46 9.27 -1.78
CA LEU A 52 -10.41 8.52 -1.07
C LEU A 52 -9.94 7.37 -1.96
N ASP A 53 -8.65 7.33 -2.26
CA ASP A 53 -8.03 6.22 -3.00
C ASP A 53 -7.08 5.48 -2.06
N PHE A 54 -7.39 4.22 -1.75
CA PHE A 54 -6.46 3.28 -1.13
C PHE A 54 -5.65 2.59 -2.22
N VAL A 55 -4.33 2.70 -2.16
CA VAL A 55 -3.42 2.33 -3.23
C VAL A 55 -2.42 1.32 -2.70
N ALA A 56 -2.64 0.05 -3.02
CA ALA A 56 -1.69 -1.02 -2.73
C ALA A 56 -0.61 -1.05 -3.81
N VAL A 57 0.66 -0.93 -3.40
CA VAL A 57 1.81 -0.81 -4.31
C VAL A 57 2.76 -1.98 -4.08
N ALA A 58 3.01 -2.78 -5.13
CA ALA A 58 3.87 -3.96 -5.06
C ALA A 58 5.34 -3.67 -5.36
N ASP A 59 5.65 -2.58 -6.06
CA ASP A 59 7.03 -2.19 -6.40
C ASP A 59 7.57 -1.20 -5.35
N PRO A 60 8.70 -1.49 -4.66
CA PRO A 60 9.27 -0.60 -3.66
C PRO A 60 9.66 0.78 -4.21
N GLN A 61 10.19 0.86 -5.43
CA GLN A 61 10.60 2.13 -6.04
C GLN A 61 9.39 3.00 -6.37
N LEU A 62 8.32 2.38 -6.88
CA LEU A 62 7.05 3.06 -7.10
C LEU A 62 6.44 3.54 -5.78
N LEU A 63 6.51 2.73 -4.72
CA LEU A 63 6.03 3.12 -3.40
C LEU A 63 6.77 4.36 -2.88
N GLU A 64 8.11 4.38 -2.98
CA GLU A 64 8.91 5.55 -2.59
C GLU A 64 8.56 6.79 -3.43
N ARG A 65 8.34 6.64 -4.74
CA ARG A 65 7.88 7.74 -5.59
C ARG A 65 6.50 8.27 -5.14
N LEU A 66 5.55 7.39 -4.87
CA LEU A 66 4.19 7.76 -4.45
C LEU A 66 4.15 8.36 -3.04
N LYS A 67 5.06 7.96 -2.14
CA LYS A 67 5.26 8.62 -0.83
C LYS A 67 5.66 10.09 -0.96
N GLY A 68 6.29 10.49 -2.07
CA GLY A 68 6.60 11.89 -2.39
C GLY A 68 5.49 12.63 -3.15
N THR A 69 4.48 11.93 -3.65
CA THR A 69 3.46 12.49 -4.56
C THR A 69 2.34 13.14 -3.76
N PRO A 70 2.02 14.44 -3.95
CA PRO A 70 0.84 15.05 -3.34
C PRO A 70 -0.48 14.49 -3.93
N ALA A 71 -1.58 14.59 -3.19
CA ALA A 71 -2.83 13.95 -3.60
C ALA A 71 -3.43 14.52 -4.89
N ASP A 72 -3.34 15.83 -5.12
CA ASP A 72 -3.79 16.47 -6.36
C ASP A 72 -3.08 15.88 -7.59
N GLN A 73 -1.76 15.67 -7.49
CA GLN A 73 -0.98 15.02 -8.52
C GLN A 73 -1.37 13.55 -8.70
N TRP A 74 -1.61 12.81 -7.61
CA TRP A 74 -2.13 11.44 -7.69
C TRP A 74 -3.44 11.40 -8.48
N PHE A 75 -4.46 12.17 -8.09
CA PHE A 75 -5.77 12.13 -8.75
C PHE A 75 -5.69 12.59 -10.21
N ALA A 76 -4.80 13.53 -10.55
CA ALA A 76 -4.58 13.94 -11.94
C ALA A 76 -3.92 12.86 -12.81
N GLN A 77 -3.09 11.99 -12.21
CA GLN A 77 -2.24 11.03 -12.94
C GLN A 77 -2.63 9.56 -12.74
N ARG A 78 -3.59 9.24 -11.85
CA ARG A 78 -3.89 7.87 -11.42
C ARG A 78 -4.17 6.91 -12.58
N GLU A 79 -4.87 7.36 -13.61
CA GLU A 79 -5.18 6.50 -14.76
C GLU A 79 -3.93 6.20 -15.59
N GLN A 80 -2.97 7.13 -15.64
CA GLN A 80 -1.67 6.88 -16.26
C GLN A 80 -0.87 5.87 -15.42
N PHE A 81 -0.81 6.04 -14.09
CA PHE A 81 -0.15 5.08 -13.21
C PHE A 81 -0.75 3.66 -13.33
N ARG A 82 -2.08 3.53 -13.41
CA ARG A 82 -2.73 2.22 -13.60
C ARG A 82 -2.38 1.56 -14.93
N ARG A 83 -2.18 2.35 -15.99
CA ARG A 83 -1.73 1.83 -17.29
C ARG A 83 -0.26 1.44 -17.30
N ASP A 84 0.59 2.23 -16.62
CA ASP A 84 2.02 1.99 -16.56
C ASP A 84 2.38 0.82 -15.63
N PHE A 85 1.56 0.55 -14.60
CA PHE A 85 1.80 -0.47 -13.57
C PHE A 85 0.62 -1.44 -13.37
N PRO A 86 0.13 -2.14 -14.42
CA PRO A 86 -1.12 -2.90 -14.38
C PRO A 86 -1.12 -4.11 -13.43
N GLN A 87 0.06 -4.62 -13.03
CA GLN A 87 0.18 -5.75 -12.09
C GLN A 87 0.79 -5.35 -10.73
N GLY A 88 1.19 -4.08 -10.57
CA GLY A 88 1.91 -3.60 -9.39
C GLY A 88 1.18 -2.53 -8.60
N LEU A 89 -0.03 -2.15 -9.04
CA LEU A 89 -0.81 -1.04 -8.50
C LEU A 89 -2.30 -1.40 -8.47
N ASN A 90 -2.81 -1.70 -7.28
CA ASN A 90 -4.24 -1.95 -7.07
C ASN A 90 -4.86 -0.78 -6.30
N VAL A 91 -5.96 -0.24 -6.83
CA VAL A 91 -6.63 0.94 -6.28
C VAL A 91 -8.05 0.59 -5.85
N TRP A 92 -8.36 0.87 -4.60
CA TRP A 92 -9.72 0.88 -4.08
C TRP A 92 -10.17 2.32 -3.86
N SER A 93 -11.04 2.78 -4.75
CA SER A 93 -11.59 4.14 -4.74
C SER A 93 -12.92 4.18 -4.00
N LEU A 94 -13.07 5.18 -3.15
CA LEU A 94 -14.29 5.52 -2.43
C LEU A 94 -14.59 7.01 -2.60
N GLU A 95 -15.87 7.35 -2.52
CA GLU A 95 -16.32 8.71 -2.30
C GLU A 95 -17.06 8.76 -0.97
N VAL A 96 -16.73 9.73 -0.14
CA VAL A 96 -17.35 9.93 1.17
C VAL A 96 -17.97 11.32 1.27
N VAL A 97 -19.05 11.44 2.04
CA VAL A 97 -19.78 12.71 2.21
C VAL A 97 -19.68 13.22 3.65
N PRO A 98 -19.79 14.54 3.88
CA PRO A 98 -19.75 15.11 5.23
C PRO A 98 -20.79 14.50 6.19
N GLY A 99 -20.38 14.26 7.44
CA GLY A 99 -21.22 13.68 8.49
C GLY A 99 -21.42 12.16 8.39
N GLN A 100 -20.77 11.49 7.45
CA GLN A 100 -20.90 10.05 7.22
C GLN A 100 -20.04 9.23 8.20
N LEU A 101 -20.59 8.11 8.69
CA LEU A 101 -19.82 7.06 9.34
C LEU A 101 -19.99 5.75 8.57
N VAL A 102 -18.92 5.27 7.94
CA VAL A 102 -18.93 4.04 7.13
C VAL A 102 -18.02 2.99 7.76
N LYS A 103 -18.44 1.73 7.69
CA LYS A 103 -17.67 0.58 8.17
C LYS A 103 -17.60 -0.47 7.07
N TYR A 104 -16.38 -0.81 6.68
CA TYR A 104 -16.08 -1.91 5.77
C TYR A 104 -15.47 -3.06 6.57
N ALA A 105 -16.17 -4.19 6.65
CA ALA A 105 -15.67 -5.39 7.33
C ALA A 105 -14.62 -6.16 6.51
N SER A 106 -14.60 -5.93 5.20
CA SER A 106 -13.61 -6.40 4.25
C SER A 106 -13.43 -5.35 3.15
N ASN A 107 -12.34 -5.46 2.40
CA ASN A 107 -12.02 -4.56 1.30
C ASN A 107 -11.31 -5.32 0.17
N PRO A 108 -11.34 -4.81 -1.08
CA PRO A 108 -10.78 -5.54 -2.23
C PRO A 108 -9.25 -5.60 -2.25
N LEU A 109 -8.55 -4.86 -1.39
CA LEU A 109 -7.09 -4.93 -1.30
C LEU A 109 -6.62 -6.02 -0.33
N GLN A 110 -7.51 -6.62 0.46
CA GLN A 110 -7.15 -7.61 1.48
C GLN A 110 -6.39 -8.79 0.87
N GLY A 111 -5.16 -9.03 1.34
CA GLY A 111 -4.30 -10.12 0.88
C GLY A 111 -3.60 -9.90 -0.47
N GLU A 112 -3.80 -8.75 -1.12
CA GLU A 112 -3.05 -8.36 -2.31
C GLU A 112 -1.56 -8.27 -2.02
N LYS A 113 -0.72 -8.60 -3.00
CA LYS A 113 0.73 -8.42 -2.87
C LYS A 113 1.06 -6.95 -2.92
N ALA A 114 1.63 -6.42 -1.84
CA ALA A 114 1.98 -5.01 -1.75
C ALA A 114 3.07 -4.80 -0.71
N GLU A 115 4.05 -3.96 -1.05
CA GLU A 115 5.06 -3.46 -0.12
C GLU A 115 4.46 -2.47 0.89
N GLY A 116 3.41 -1.75 0.47
CA GLY A 116 2.65 -0.85 1.33
C GLY A 116 1.34 -0.39 0.72
N VAL A 117 0.49 0.22 1.54
CA VAL A 117 -0.75 0.87 1.10
C VAL A 117 -0.67 2.35 1.40
N LEU A 118 -0.83 3.18 0.38
CA LEU A 118 -1.00 4.62 0.52
C LEU A 118 -2.47 4.97 0.46
N LEU A 119 -2.94 5.83 1.36
CA LEU A 119 -4.25 6.44 1.29
C LEU A 119 -4.07 7.87 0.79
N PHE A 120 -4.73 8.22 -0.32
CA PHE A 120 -4.81 9.59 -0.84
C PHE A 120 -6.21 10.16 -0.63
N ALA A 121 -6.29 11.42 -0.19
CA ALA A 121 -7.55 12.15 -0.04
C ALA A 121 -7.58 13.38 -0.95
N GLY A 122 -8.62 13.49 -1.77
CA GLY A 122 -8.78 14.54 -2.77
C GLY A 122 -9.31 15.84 -2.19
N TYR A 123 -8.66 16.38 -1.15
CA TYR A 123 -9.06 17.64 -0.54
C TYR A 123 -9.00 18.78 -1.57
N SER A 124 -9.94 19.73 -1.43
CA SER A 124 -9.96 20.96 -2.24
C SER A 124 -8.80 21.91 -1.93
N THR A 125 -8.12 21.72 -0.80
CA THR A 125 -6.94 22.48 -0.41
C THR A 125 -5.67 21.85 -0.96
N SER A 126 -4.66 22.67 -1.23
CA SER A 126 -3.33 22.16 -1.56
C SER A 126 -2.67 21.51 -0.35
N GLY A 127 -2.02 20.37 -0.55
CA GLY A 127 -1.31 19.67 0.51
C GLY A 127 -0.95 18.24 0.13
N ALA A 128 -0.16 17.61 1.01
CA ALA A 128 0.24 16.22 0.84
C ALA A 128 -0.96 15.27 0.75
N HIS A 129 -1.92 15.46 1.66
CA HIS A 129 -3.19 14.74 1.78
C HIS A 129 -3.08 13.23 1.53
N ARG A 130 -2.03 12.64 2.10
CA ARG A 130 -1.76 11.21 2.00
C ARG A 130 -1.27 10.65 3.32
N LEU A 131 -1.55 9.37 3.54
CA LEU A 131 -1.06 8.61 4.67
C LEU A 131 -0.46 7.32 4.15
N LEU A 132 0.68 6.90 4.73
CA LEU A 132 1.14 5.53 4.60
C LEU A 132 0.41 4.73 5.67
N LEU A 133 -0.31 3.70 5.26
CA LEU A 133 -0.93 2.78 6.20
C LEU A 133 0.12 1.74 6.60
N ASP A 134 0.36 1.64 7.90
CA ASP A 134 1.18 0.57 8.45
C ASP A 134 0.50 -0.79 8.25
N LYS A 135 1.21 -1.87 8.58
CA LYS A 135 0.73 -3.26 8.43
C LYS A 135 -0.38 -3.64 9.43
N GLN A 136 -1.16 -2.68 9.92
CA GLN A 136 -2.26 -2.90 10.82
C GLN A 136 -3.51 -3.43 10.08
N PRO A 137 -4.22 -4.41 10.65
CA PRO A 137 -5.37 -5.03 10.00
C PRO A 137 -6.62 -4.16 10.07
N ASP A 138 -6.76 -3.32 11.09
CA ASP A 138 -7.94 -2.51 11.33
C ASP A 138 -7.53 -1.04 11.42
N ILE A 139 -8.27 -0.16 10.73
CA ILE A 139 -8.05 1.29 10.80
C ILE A 139 -9.35 2.04 11.12
N TRP A 140 -9.21 3.15 11.83
CA TRP A 140 -10.22 4.18 11.96
C TRP A 140 -9.68 5.48 11.39
N LEU A 141 -10.21 5.87 10.24
CA LEU A 141 -9.86 7.12 9.57
C LEU A 141 -10.82 8.22 10.00
N LYS A 142 -10.29 9.30 10.56
CA LYS A 142 -11.01 10.56 10.75
C LYS A 142 -10.73 11.48 9.56
N VAL A 143 -11.79 11.94 8.91
CA VAL A 143 -11.74 12.86 7.77
C VAL A 143 -12.28 14.21 8.22
N GLY A 144 -11.39 15.20 8.34
CA GLY A 144 -11.71 16.53 8.82
C GLY A 144 -11.87 17.57 7.71
N ALA A 145 -11.88 18.84 8.09
CA ALA A 145 -12.08 19.95 7.15
C ALA A 145 -10.95 20.08 6.10
N ARG A 146 -9.70 19.81 6.49
CA ARG A 146 -8.50 20.03 5.65
C ARG A 146 -7.49 18.88 5.70
N GLU A 147 -7.68 17.94 6.61
CA GLU A 147 -6.75 16.85 6.82
C GLU A 147 -7.46 15.59 7.27
N MET A 148 -6.84 14.46 7.00
CA MET A 148 -7.25 13.17 7.49
C MET A 148 -6.19 12.62 8.43
N ARG A 149 -6.63 11.85 9.42
CA ARG A 149 -5.74 11.22 10.39
C ARG A 149 -6.27 9.85 10.79
N LEU A 150 -5.36 8.95 11.12
CA LEU A 150 -5.71 7.69 11.76
C LEU A 150 -5.96 7.96 13.24
N LEU A 151 -7.05 7.42 13.77
CA LEU A 151 -7.29 7.39 15.20
C LEU A 151 -6.72 6.09 15.77
N ASP A 152 -6.24 6.16 17.00
CA ASP A 152 -5.85 4.97 17.75
C ASP A 152 -7.08 4.16 18.22
N ALA A 153 -6.84 3.04 18.90
CA ALA A 153 -7.90 2.19 19.45
C ALA A 153 -8.80 2.92 20.48
N GLN A 154 -8.38 4.09 20.97
CA GLN A 154 -9.12 4.94 21.90
C GLN A 154 -9.83 6.11 21.18
N GLY A 155 -9.74 6.19 19.85
CA GLY A 155 -10.39 7.22 19.05
C GLY A 155 -9.72 8.60 19.17
N GLN A 156 -8.46 8.66 19.63
CA GLN A 156 -7.70 9.92 19.77
C GLN A 156 -6.91 10.26 18.52
#